data_AF-A0AAU2VM22-F1
#
_entry.id   AF-A0AAU2VM22-F1
#
_cell.length_a   1.000
_cell.length_b   1.000
_cell.length_c   1.000
_cell.angle_alpha   90.00
_cell.angle_beta   90.00
_cell.angle_gamma   90.00
#
_symmetry.space_group_name_H-M   'P 1'
#
loop_
_entity.id
_entity.type
_entity.pdbx_description
1 polymer ?
#
loop_
_entity_poly.entity_id
_entity_poly.type
_entity_poly.pdbx_seq_one_letter_code
_entity_poly.pdbx_strand_id
1 'polypeptide(L)'
;MDDNLNVSVTDLYASAGAATTLVSDLQSPLRKAIDDIAAAGSAFRAWDEKGRIEAVSTGWGDALATLKDHLAEHANGLRLLADGHSVTEADVRDCFSGW
;
A
#
# COMPACT_ATOMS: atom_id res chain seq x y z
N MET A 1 -3.46 -16.90 30.09
CA MET A 1 -2.51 -16.47 29.04
C MET A 1 -3.17 -16.86 27.74
N ASP A 2 -3.49 -15.87 26.90
CA ASP A 2 -4.30 -16.03 25.69
C ASP A 2 -3.54 -16.81 24.60
N ASP A 3 -3.95 -18.04 24.34
CA ASP A 3 -3.48 -18.89 23.22
C ASP A 3 -4.10 -18.50 21.86
N ASN A 4 -4.60 -17.26 21.70
CA ASN A 4 -5.49 -16.91 20.60
C ASN A 4 -4.99 -15.77 19.70
N LEU A 5 -3.67 -15.67 19.53
CA LEU A 5 -3.01 -14.71 18.64
C LEU A 5 -2.09 -15.41 17.61
N ASN A 6 -2.38 -16.66 17.27
CA ASN A 6 -1.60 -17.39 16.29
C ASN A 6 -2.22 -17.21 14.89
N VAL A 7 -1.95 -16.06 14.24
CA VAL A 7 -2.20 -15.92 12.80
C VAL A 7 -1.26 -16.89 12.09
N SER A 8 -1.80 -17.79 11.25
CA SER A 8 -0.95 -18.75 10.55
C SER A 8 -0.06 -18.04 9.53
N VAL A 9 1.14 -18.58 9.29
CA VAL A 9 2.08 -18.07 8.28
C VAL A 9 1.45 -18.04 6.90
N THR A 10 0.61 -19.03 6.60
CA THR A 10 -0.16 -19.11 5.36
C THR A 10 -1.12 -17.94 5.23
N ASP A 11 -1.82 -17.56 6.30
CA ASP A 11 -2.72 -16.41 6.30
C ASP A 11 -1.96 -15.08 6.17
N LEU A 12 -0.76 -14.98 6.75
CA LEU A 12 0.13 -13.83 6.57
C LEU A 12 0.60 -13.69 5.12
N TYR A 13 1.06 -14.78 4.49
CA TYR A 13 1.44 -14.76 3.08
C TYR A 13 0.26 -14.49 2.15
N ALA A 14 -0.92 -15.05 2.43
CA ALA A 14 -2.14 -14.77 1.68
C ALA A 14 -2.52 -13.29 1.80
N SER A 15 -2.42 -12.71 2.99
CA SER A 15 -2.69 -11.29 3.24
C SER A 15 -1.67 -10.37 2.56
N ALA A 16 -0.38 -10.72 2.60
CA ALA A 16 0.67 -9.99 1.91
C ALA A 16 0.50 -10.05 0.38
N GLY A 17 0.11 -11.21 -0.16
CA GLY A 17 -0.23 -11.40 -1.56
C GLY A 17 -1.44 -10.56 -1.97
N ALA A 18 -2.52 -10.59 -1.19
CA ALA A 18 -3.71 -9.77 -1.42
C ALA A 18 -3.39 -8.27 -1.39
N ALA A 19 -2.57 -7.81 -0.43
CA ALA A 19 -2.13 -6.42 -0.34
C ALA A 19 -1.28 -6.02 -1.55
N THR A 20 -0.39 -6.89 -2.02
CA THR A 20 0.43 -6.66 -3.22
C THR A 20 -0.44 -6.54 -4.47
N THR A 21 -1.41 -7.44 -4.64
CA THR A 21 -2.38 -7.39 -5.73
C THR A 21 -3.20 -6.10 -5.67
N LEU A 22 -3.67 -5.70 -4.48
CA LEU A 22 -4.42 -4.46 -4.30
C LEU A 22 -3.58 -3.23 -4.71
N VAL A 23 -2.30 -3.18 -4.36
CA VAL A 23 -1.38 -2.10 -4.78
C VAL A 23 -1.27 -2.07 -6.31
N SER A 24 -1.06 -3.22 -6.95
CA SER A 24 -0.96 -3.33 -8.41
C SER A 24 -2.25 -2.88 -9.09
N ASP A 25 -3.39 -3.36 -8.62
CA ASP A 25 -4.72 -3.07 -9.20
C ASP A 25 -5.09 -1.59 -9.04
N LEU A 26 -4.72 -0.97 -7.92
CA LEU A 26 -5.00 0.44 -7.64
C LEU A 26 -3.99 1.39 -8.29
N GLN A 27 -2.82 0.94 -8.70
CA GLN A 27 -1.77 1.80 -9.25
C GLN A 27 -2.24 2.57 -10.50
N SER A 28 -2.88 1.89 -11.44
CA SER A 28 -3.38 2.47 -12.68
C SER A 28 -4.54 3.46 -12.46
N PRO A 29 -5.64 3.09 -11.76
CA PRO A 29 -6.74 4.02 -11.52
C PRO A 29 -6.34 5.21 -10.64
N LEU A 30 -5.44 5.05 -9.66
CA LEU A 30 -4.94 6.19 -8.86
C LEU A 30 -4.12 7.15 -9.70
N ARG A 31 -3.25 6.64 -10.59
CA ARG A 31 -2.50 7.48 -11.53
C ARG A 31 -3.43 8.24 -12.46
N LYS A 32 -4.40 7.56 -13.05
CA LYS A 32 -5.40 8.20 -13.90
C LYS A 32 -6.16 9.30 -13.17
N ALA A 33 -6.59 9.05 -11.92
CA ALA A 33 -7.29 10.07 -11.13
C ALA A 33 -6.41 11.31 -10.89
N ILE A 34 -5.13 11.11 -10.57
CA ILE A 34 -4.15 12.21 -10.40
C ILE A 34 -4.02 13.00 -11.71
N ASP A 35 -3.85 12.32 -12.84
CA ASP A 35 -3.71 12.95 -14.16
C ASP A 35 -4.98 13.71 -14.57
N ASP A 36 -6.16 13.13 -14.36
CA ASP A 36 -7.46 13.73 -14.67
C ASP A 36 -7.70 14.99 -13.80
N ILE A 37 -7.33 14.96 -12.52
CA ILE A 37 -7.42 16.12 -11.62
C ILE A 37 -6.47 17.25 -12.04
N ALA A 38 -5.24 16.90 -12.44
CA ALA A 38 -4.26 17.86 -12.94
C ALA A 38 -4.73 18.50 -14.26
N ALA A 39 -5.28 17.70 -15.18
CA ALA A 39 -5.87 18.15 -16.43
C ALA A 39 -7.06 19.09 -16.18
N ALA A 40 -7.98 18.71 -15.28
CA ALA A 40 -9.10 19.55 -14.86
C ALA A 40 -8.61 20.89 -14.30
N GLY A 41 -7.66 20.88 -13.35
CA GLY A 41 -7.07 22.08 -12.79
C GLY A 41 -6.46 23.01 -13.86
N SER A 42 -5.80 22.43 -14.86
CA SER A 42 -5.24 23.20 -15.98
C SER A 42 -6.30 23.83 -16.88
N ALA A 43 -7.41 23.13 -17.13
CA ALA A 43 -8.51 23.61 -17.97
C ALA A 43 -9.24 24.81 -17.34
N PHE A 44 -9.28 24.89 -16.01
CA PHE A 44 -9.94 25.96 -15.27
C PHE A 44 -9.06 27.21 -15.05
N ARG A 45 -7.82 27.23 -15.55
CA ARG A 45 -6.93 28.41 -15.39
C ARG A 45 -7.48 29.70 -16.00
N ALA A 46 -8.44 29.60 -16.92
CA ALA A 46 -9.10 30.74 -17.55
C ALA A 46 -10.21 31.37 -16.70
N TRP A 47 -10.52 30.81 -15.52
CA TRP A 47 -11.64 31.24 -14.68
C TRP A 47 -11.16 32.14 -13.53
N ASP A 48 -12.01 33.09 -13.10
CA ASP A 48 -11.70 34.02 -12.01
C ASP A 48 -11.38 33.30 -10.68
N GLU A 49 -11.89 32.08 -10.48
CA GLU A 49 -11.66 31.27 -9.29
C GLU A 49 -10.42 30.36 -9.36
N LYS A 50 -9.50 30.59 -10.32
CA LYS A 50 -8.32 29.73 -10.58
C LYS A 50 -7.55 29.29 -9.33
N GLY A 51 -7.37 30.17 -8.34
CA GLY A 51 -6.61 29.88 -7.13
C GLY A 51 -7.28 28.84 -6.22
N ARG A 52 -8.62 28.84 -6.16
CA ARG A 52 -9.37 27.83 -5.40
C ARG A 52 -9.34 26.49 -6.12
N ILE A 53 -9.43 26.50 -7.45
CA ILE A 53 -9.44 25.28 -8.27
C ILE A 53 -8.06 24.61 -8.26
N GLU A 54 -6.97 25.39 -8.38
CA GLU A 54 -5.61 24.86 -8.22
C GLU A 54 -5.41 24.26 -6.82
N ALA A 55 -5.82 24.95 -5.76
CA ALA A 55 -5.70 24.42 -4.40
C ALA A 55 -6.44 23.10 -4.20
N VAL A 56 -7.65 22.97 -4.77
CA VAL A 56 -8.43 21.72 -4.71
C VAL A 56 -7.76 20.61 -5.52
N SER A 57 -7.30 20.90 -6.75
CA SER A 57 -6.61 19.93 -7.60
C SER A 57 -5.31 19.44 -6.95
N THR A 58 -4.49 20.33 -6.39
CA THR A 58 -3.28 19.97 -5.65
C THR A 58 -3.59 19.13 -4.43
N GLY A 59 -4.57 19.55 -3.60
CA GLY A 59 -4.93 18.81 -2.40
C GLY A 59 -5.40 17.37 -2.68
N TRP A 60 -6.18 17.16 -3.74
CA TRP A 60 -6.56 15.81 -4.17
C TRP A 60 -5.38 15.02 -4.75
N GLY A 61 -4.51 15.66 -5.54
CA GLY A 61 -3.30 15.02 -6.06
C GLY A 61 -2.39 14.49 -4.94
N ASP A 62 -2.13 15.32 -3.93
CA ASP A 62 -1.29 14.98 -2.79
C ASP A 62 -1.91 13.86 -1.93
N ALA A 63 -3.23 13.91 -1.70
CA ALA A 63 -3.95 12.88 -0.96
C ALA A 63 -3.90 11.52 -1.66
N LEU A 64 -4.12 11.49 -2.98
CA LEU A 64 -4.08 10.25 -3.77
C LEU A 64 -2.66 9.69 -3.89
N ALA A 65 -1.64 10.56 -4.00
CA ALA A 65 -0.25 10.15 -3.97
C ALA A 65 0.11 9.51 -2.62
N THR A 66 -0.28 10.15 -1.51
CA THR A 66 -0.08 9.64 -0.15
C THR A 66 -0.75 8.28 0.04
N LEU A 67 -1.99 8.12 -0.42
CA LEU A 67 -2.70 6.83 -0.35
C LEU A 67 -1.95 5.72 -1.10
N LYS A 68 -1.48 6.02 -2.32
CA LYS A 68 -0.70 5.09 -3.13
C LYS A 68 0.58 4.67 -2.42
N ASP A 69 1.29 5.61 -1.78
CA ASP A 69 2.53 5.33 -1.06
C ASP A 69 2.26 4.50 0.21
N HIS A 70 1.25 4.84 1.01
CA HIS A 70 0.88 4.06 2.20
C HIS A 70 0.44 2.62 1.88
N LEU A 71 -0.32 2.43 0.79
CA LEU A 71 -0.69 1.08 0.36
C LEU A 71 0.53 0.22 0.04
N ALA A 72 1.52 0.81 -0.64
CA ALA A 72 2.78 0.12 -0.95
C ALA A 72 3.60 -0.19 0.32
N GLU A 73 3.69 0.77 1.25
CA GLU A 73 4.37 0.58 2.53
C GLU A 73 3.74 -0.53 3.37
N HIS A 74 2.41 -0.55 3.51
CA HIS A 74 1.69 -1.57 4.27
C HIS A 74 1.83 -2.96 3.62
N ALA A 75 1.75 -3.05 2.29
CA ALA A 75 1.99 -4.30 1.57
C ALA A 75 3.42 -4.82 1.81
N ASN A 76 4.42 -3.92 1.77
CA ASN A 76 5.81 -4.27 2.06
C ASN A 76 6.00 -4.71 3.52
N GLY A 77 5.40 -4.00 4.47
CA GLY A 77 5.44 -4.35 5.90
C GLY A 77 4.84 -5.74 6.17
N LEU A 78 3.69 -6.05 5.57
CA LEU A 78 3.08 -7.38 5.63
C LEU A 78 4.01 -8.46 5.07
N ARG A 79 4.72 -8.17 3.98
CA ARG A 79 5.66 -9.13 3.38
C ARG A 79 6.89 -9.34 4.25
N LEU A 80 7.44 -8.28 4.84
CA LEU A 80 8.54 -8.36 5.79
C LEU A 80 8.16 -9.16 7.05
N LEU A 81 6.92 -9.03 7.54
CA LEU A 81 6.43 -9.83 8.67
C LEU A 81 6.31 -11.31 8.31
N ALA A 82 5.80 -11.63 7.12
CA ALA A 82 5.71 -13.01 6.64
C ALA A 82 7.10 -13.63 6.44
N ASP A 83 8.03 -12.89 5.82
CA ASP A 83 9.41 -13.34 5.57
C ASP A 83 10.20 -13.49 6.88
N GLY A 84 10.06 -12.53 7.80
CA GLY A 84 10.67 -12.60 9.14
C GLY A 84 10.20 -13.82 9.93
N HIS A 85 8.91 -14.18 9.83
CA HIS A 85 8.38 -15.39 10.44
C HIS A 85 9.03 -16.66 9.85
N SER A 86 9.17 -16.72 8.52
CA SER A 86 9.79 -17.86 7.83
C SER A 86 11.26 -18.08 8.22
N VAL A 87 12.01 -17.00 8.46
CA VAL A 87 13.41 -17.06 8.92
C VAL A 87 13.46 -17.64 10.34
N THR A 88 12.61 -17.15 11.26
CA THR A 88 12.55 -17.71 12.62
C THR A 88 12.13 -19.19 12.64
N GLU A 89 11.22 -19.63 11.77
CA GLU A 89 10.85 -21.05 11.69
C GLU A 89 11.96 -21.91 11.07
N ALA A 90 12.68 -21.42 10.07
CA ALA A 90 13.81 -22.13 9.45
C ALA A 90 14.96 -22.30 10.44
N ASP A 91 15.31 -21.25 11.18
CA ASP A 91 16.38 -21.28 12.20
C ASP A 91 16.03 -22.25 13.34
N VAL A 92 14.77 -22.26 13.79
CA VAL A 92 14.30 -23.22 14.80
C VAL A 92 14.31 -24.64 14.26
N ARG A 93 13.85 -24.86 13.02
CA ARG A 93 13.86 -26.18 12.37
C ARG A 93 15.28 -26.72 12.18
N ASP A 94 16.23 -25.88 11.78
CA ASP A 94 17.64 -26.25 11.60
C ASP A 94 18.33 -26.54 12.95
N CYS A 95 17.95 -25.85 14.02
CA CYS A 95 18.40 -26.19 15.37
C CYS A 95 17.95 -27.59 15.83
N PHE A 96 16.79 -28.09 15.36
CA PHE A 96 16.25 -29.40 15.73
C PHE A 96 16.52 -30.52 14.72
N SER A 97 16.97 -30.21 13.50
CA SER A 97 17.38 -31.21 12.50
C SER A 97 18.83 -31.68 12.65
N GLY A 98 19.61 -31.00 13.51
CA GLY A 98 20.99 -31.33 13.86
C GLY A 98 21.18 -32.19 15.13
N TRP A 99 20.11 -32.76 15.69
CA TRP A 99 20.14 -33.69 16.85
C TRP A 99 19.75 -35.10 16.46
#